data_AF-A0AAW2H1K2-F1
#
_entry.id   AF-A0AAW2H1K2-F1
#
_cell.length_a   1.000
_cell.length_b   1.000
_cell.length_c   1.000
_cell.angle_alpha   90.00
_cell.angle_beta   90.00
_cell.angle_gamma   90.00
#
_symmetry.space_group_name_H-M   'P 1'
#
loop_
_entity.id
_entity.type
_entity.pdbx_description
1 polymer ?
#
loop_
_entity_poly.entity_id
_entity_poly.type
_entity_poly.pdbx_seq_one_letter_code
_entity_poly.pdbx_strand_id
1 'polypeptide(L)'
;MLYQEGISTRGSKQRVGVVVSHELAHQWFGNLVTPSWWTDLWLNEGFASYIEYIGMDAVEPTWKALEQFVVHELQNVFSLDALESSHPISIEVGHPDEIGEIFDKISYGKGASIIRMMDHFLTTEVFKRGLTNYLNSK
;
A
#
# COMPACT_ATOMS: atom_id res chain seq x y z
N MET A 1 -18.23 0.91 5.85
CA MET A 1 -18.02 -0.27 4.99
C MET A 1 -18.95 -1.38 5.44
N LEU A 2 -19.88 -1.84 4.60
CA LEU A 2 -20.83 -2.92 4.94
C LEU A 2 -20.91 -3.93 3.78
N TYR A 3 -20.99 -5.21 4.12
CA TYR A 3 -21.20 -6.31 3.21
C TYR A 3 -22.39 -7.14 3.69
N GLN A 4 -23.25 -7.55 2.76
CA GLN A 4 -24.37 -8.44 3.06
C GLN A 4 -24.38 -9.64 2.09
N GLU A 5 -24.28 -10.85 2.65
CA GLU A 5 -24.35 -12.10 1.89
C GLU A 5 -25.68 -12.20 1.14
N GLY A 6 -25.65 -12.62 -0.13
CA GLY A 6 -26.84 -12.70 -0.99
C GLY A 6 -27.34 -11.38 -1.58
N ILE A 7 -26.80 -10.22 -1.16
CA ILE A 7 -27.12 -8.90 -1.73
C ILE A 7 -25.90 -8.25 -2.37
N SER A 8 -24.81 -8.14 -1.62
CA SER A 8 -23.57 -7.52 -2.08
C SER A 8 -22.82 -8.43 -3.05
N THR A 9 -22.18 -7.83 -4.05
CA THR A 9 -21.38 -8.58 -5.03
C THR A 9 -20.12 -9.15 -4.40
N ARG A 10 -19.50 -10.15 -5.06
CA ARG A 10 -18.17 -10.65 -4.68
C ARG A 10 -17.10 -9.55 -4.72
N GLY A 11 -17.17 -8.66 -5.72
CA GLY A 11 -16.28 -7.50 -5.79
C GLY A 11 -16.44 -6.57 -4.60
N SER A 12 -17.67 -6.36 -4.10
CA SER A 12 -17.93 -5.61 -2.87
C SER A 12 -17.34 -6.30 -1.64
N LYS A 13 -17.49 -7.63 -1.53
CA LYS A 13 -16.89 -8.43 -0.46
C LYS A 13 -15.37 -8.25 -0.43
N GLN A 14 -14.76 -8.36 -1.60
CA GLN A 14 -13.31 -8.22 -1.75
C GLN A 14 -12.84 -6.81 -1.43
N ARG A 15 -13.52 -5.78 -1.94
CA ARG A 15 -13.18 -4.38 -1.64
C ARG A 15 -13.22 -4.10 -0.15
N VAL A 16 -14.25 -4.59 0.56
CA VAL A 16 -14.33 -4.45 2.02
C VAL A 16 -13.17 -5.15 2.70
N GLY A 17 -12.84 -6.39 2.31
CA GLY A 17 -11.72 -7.14 2.86
C GLY A 17 -10.39 -6.40 2.68
N VAL A 18 -10.09 -5.98 1.45
CA VAL A 18 -8.86 -5.24 1.12
C VAL A 18 -8.73 -3.97 1.94
N VAL A 19 -9.78 -3.13 2.00
CA VAL A 19 -9.72 -1.88 2.78
C VAL A 19 -9.57 -2.17 4.28
N VAL A 20 -10.26 -3.16 4.83
CA VAL A 20 -10.04 -3.53 6.24
C VAL A 20 -8.59 -3.97 6.48
N SER A 21 -8.00 -4.75 5.56
CA SER A 21 -6.60 -5.16 5.66
C SER A 21 -5.63 -3.97 5.55
N HIS A 22 -5.95 -2.97 4.72
CA HIS A 22 -5.20 -1.71 4.59
C HIS A 22 -5.17 -0.93 5.90
N GLU A 23 -6.34 -0.66 6.48
CA GLU A 23 -6.46 0.11 7.74
C GLU A 23 -5.83 -0.63 8.94
N LEU A 24 -5.80 -1.97 8.90
CA LEU A 24 -5.08 -2.77 9.88
C LEU A 24 -3.56 -2.66 9.71
N ALA A 25 -3.05 -2.55 8.48
CA ALA A 25 -1.63 -2.33 8.24
C ALA A 25 -1.16 -0.99 8.83
N HIS A 26 -2.01 0.05 8.77
CA HIS A 26 -1.72 1.35 9.37
C HIS A 26 -1.50 1.34 10.87
N GLN A 27 -1.95 0.31 11.59
CA GLN A 27 -1.65 0.17 13.02
C GLN A 27 -0.14 0.09 13.28
N TRP A 28 0.65 -0.42 12.32
CA TRP A 28 2.11 -0.42 12.36
C TRP A 28 2.72 0.69 11.50
N PHE A 29 2.28 0.83 10.25
CA PHE A 29 2.83 1.79 9.27
C PHE A 29 1.92 3.02 9.15
N GLY A 30 2.16 4.01 9.99
CA GLY A 30 1.34 5.23 10.11
C GLY A 30 1.08 5.58 11.56
N ASN A 31 0.54 4.64 12.34
CA ASN A 31 0.21 4.88 13.75
C ASN A 31 1.41 4.64 14.69
N LEU A 32 2.04 3.46 14.61
CA LEU A 32 3.17 3.12 15.48
C LEU A 32 4.46 3.83 15.05
N VAL A 33 4.73 3.82 13.75
CA VAL A 33 5.82 4.56 13.12
C VAL A 33 5.21 5.47 12.06
N THR A 34 5.46 6.77 12.18
CA THR A 34 4.88 7.82 11.32
C THR A 34 6.01 8.56 10.61
N PRO A 35 5.84 8.91 9.31
CA PRO A 35 6.75 9.81 8.62
C PRO A 35 6.94 11.10 9.41
N SER A 36 8.14 11.66 9.38
CA SER A 36 8.42 12.96 10.00
C SER A 36 7.69 14.10 9.27
N TRP A 37 7.44 13.92 7.98
CA TRP A 37 6.73 14.88 7.13
C TRP A 37 5.97 14.20 5.99
N TRP A 38 5.04 14.94 5.37
CA TRP A 38 4.22 14.48 4.25
C TRP A 38 5.02 14.09 3.01
N THR A 39 6.25 14.61 2.86
CA THR A 39 7.16 14.24 1.79
C THR A 39 7.36 12.74 1.65
N ASP A 40 7.32 11.99 2.77
CA ASP A 40 7.47 10.54 2.77
C ASP A 40 6.15 9.81 3.07
N LEU A 41 5.02 10.37 2.63
CA LEU A 41 3.67 9.77 2.80
C LEU A 41 3.61 8.32 2.35
N TRP A 42 4.36 7.94 1.31
CA TRP A 42 4.43 6.56 0.82
C TRP A 42 4.90 5.53 1.86
N LEU A 43 5.61 5.95 2.93
CA LEU A 43 5.97 5.07 4.05
C LEU A 43 4.73 4.61 4.85
N ASN A 44 3.63 5.35 4.77
CA ASN A 44 2.32 4.91 5.27
C ASN A 44 1.56 4.19 4.16
N GLU A 45 1.19 4.93 3.12
CA GLU A 45 0.21 4.49 2.13
C GLU A 45 0.74 3.37 1.25
N GLY A 46 2.02 3.41 0.88
CA GLY A 46 2.67 2.35 0.10
C GLY A 46 2.81 1.06 0.89
N PHE A 47 3.15 1.12 2.17
CA PHE A 47 3.21 -0.06 3.04
C PHE A 47 1.83 -0.66 3.27
N ALA A 48 0.83 0.17 3.58
CA ALA A 48 -0.54 -0.30 3.74
C ALA A 48 -1.09 -0.93 2.45
N SER A 49 -0.83 -0.30 1.31
CA SER A 49 -1.21 -0.79 -0.02
C SER A 49 -0.51 -2.08 -0.46
N TYR A 50 0.69 -2.39 0.07
CA TYR A 50 1.29 -3.71 -0.18
C TYR A 50 0.76 -4.78 0.80
N ILE A 51 0.69 -4.42 2.09
CA ILE A 51 0.29 -5.34 3.15
C ILE A 51 -1.18 -5.73 3.04
N GLU A 52 -2.06 -4.88 2.49
CA GLU A 52 -3.45 -5.23 2.26
C GLU A 52 -3.61 -6.49 1.39
N TYR A 53 -2.75 -6.65 0.38
CA TYR A 53 -2.78 -7.82 -0.50
C TYR A 53 -2.18 -9.04 0.18
N ILE A 54 -1.11 -8.88 0.97
CA ILE A 54 -0.55 -9.98 1.77
C ILE A 54 -1.57 -10.49 2.79
N GLY A 55 -2.22 -9.57 3.52
CA GLY A 55 -3.23 -9.90 4.52
C GLY A 55 -4.43 -10.59 3.90
N MET A 56 -4.92 -10.08 2.77
CA MET A 56 -6.04 -10.70 2.07
C MET A 56 -5.71 -12.06 1.45
N ASP A 57 -4.52 -12.24 0.89
CA ASP A 57 -4.07 -13.53 0.36
C ASP A 57 -3.94 -14.58 1.48
N ALA A 58 -3.52 -14.16 2.68
CA ALA A 58 -3.45 -15.04 3.84
C ALA A 58 -4.85 -15.41 4.40
N VAL A 59 -5.79 -14.48 4.39
CA VAL A 59 -7.15 -14.70 4.93
C VAL A 59 -8.04 -15.47 3.94
N GLU A 60 -7.92 -15.19 2.65
CA GLU A 60 -8.71 -15.82 1.59
C GLU A 60 -7.83 -16.18 0.37
N PRO A 61 -7.04 -17.28 0.47
CA PRO A 61 -6.10 -17.66 -0.58
C PRO A 61 -6.75 -17.95 -1.94
N THR A 62 -8.04 -18.31 -1.97
CA THR A 62 -8.73 -18.61 -3.23
C THR A 62 -8.93 -17.38 -4.11
N TRP A 63 -8.82 -16.17 -3.53
CA TRP A 63 -8.90 -14.93 -4.28
C TRP A 63 -7.60 -14.62 -5.02
N LYS A 64 -6.46 -15.24 -4.65
CA LYS A 64 -5.17 -15.00 -5.29
C LYS A 64 -4.82 -13.50 -5.30
N ALA A 65 -4.96 -12.85 -4.15
CA ALA A 65 -4.85 -11.39 -4.04
C ALA A 65 -3.47 -10.90 -4.54
N LEU A 66 -2.39 -11.64 -4.26
CA LEU A 66 -1.06 -11.30 -4.75
C LEU A 66 -0.94 -11.36 -6.29
N GLU A 67 -1.71 -12.20 -6.98
CA GLU A 67 -1.79 -12.19 -8.45
C GLU A 67 -2.54 -10.94 -8.93
N GLN A 68 -3.62 -10.57 -8.22
CA GLN A 68 -4.41 -9.39 -8.54
C GLN A 68 -3.63 -8.08 -8.35
N PHE A 69 -2.69 -8.02 -7.41
CA PHE A 69 -1.78 -6.88 -7.21
C PHE A 69 -1.10 -6.45 -8.52
N VAL A 70 -0.69 -7.40 -9.35
CA VAL A 70 0.02 -7.12 -10.61
C VAL A 70 -0.86 -6.31 -11.55
N VAL A 71 -2.16 -6.60 -11.61
CA VAL A 71 -3.10 -5.95 -12.52
C VAL A 71 -3.66 -4.66 -11.92
N HIS A 72 -4.00 -4.67 -10.63
CA HIS A 72 -4.69 -3.57 -9.98
C HIS A 72 -3.76 -2.45 -9.52
N GLU A 73 -2.56 -2.78 -9.05
CA GLU A 73 -1.59 -1.81 -8.55
C GLU A 73 -0.46 -1.57 -9.56
N LEU A 74 0.34 -2.60 -9.85
CA LEU A 74 1.58 -2.45 -10.62
C LEU A 74 1.36 -1.94 -12.04
N GLN A 75 0.51 -2.62 -12.83
CA GLN A 75 0.23 -2.20 -14.21
C GLN A 75 -0.52 -0.86 -14.27
N ASN A 76 -1.39 -0.61 -13.28
CA ASN A 76 -2.14 0.64 -13.21
C ASN A 76 -1.22 1.83 -12.97
N VAL A 77 -0.30 1.73 -12.02
CA VAL A 77 0.61 2.83 -11.69
C VAL A 77 1.63 3.09 -12.79
N PHE A 78 2.09 2.08 -13.53
CA PHE A 78 2.98 2.30 -14.68
C PHE A 78 2.40 3.25 -15.73
N SER A 79 1.08 3.19 -15.96
CA SER A 79 0.44 4.07 -16.94
C SER A 79 0.46 5.54 -16.51
N LEU A 80 0.34 5.79 -15.20
CA LEU A 80 0.38 7.13 -14.63
C LEU A 80 1.82 7.63 -14.46
N ASP A 81 2.72 6.77 -13.98
CA ASP A 81 4.11 7.12 -13.72
C ASP A 81 4.95 7.28 -15.00
N ALA A 82 4.43 6.83 -16.14
CA ALA A 82 5.02 7.09 -17.46
C ALA A 82 4.71 8.49 -18.02
N LEU A 83 3.81 9.25 -17.38
CA LEU A 83 3.46 10.60 -17.81
C LEU A 83 4.53 11.61 -17.36
N GLU A 84 4.80 12.62 -18.17
CA GLU A 84 5.68 13.74 -17.80
C GLU A 84 5.15 14.52 -16.58
N SER A 85 3.82 14.50 -16.38
CA SER A 85 3.15 15.09 -15.24
C SER A 85 3.16 14.22 -13.97
N SER A 86 3.82 13.05 -13.99
CA SER A 86 4.05 12.27 -12.77
C SER A 86 4.99 13.02 -11.83
N HIS A 87 5.19 12.47 -10.63
CA HIS A 87 6.13 13.00 -9.66
C HIS A 87 6.98 11.91 -8.97
N PRO A 88 8.12 12.28 -8.35
CA PRO A 88 8.89 11.38 -7.51
C PRO A 88 8.06 10.89 -6.31
N ILE A 89 8.35 9.68 -5.85
CA ILE A 89 7.62 9.08 -4.71
C ILE A 89 7.77 9.86 -3.40
N SER A 90 8.93 10.49 -3.20
CA SER A 90 9.12 11.48 -2.15
C SER A 90 9.18 12.86 -2.81
N ILE A 91 8.21 13.71 -2.49
CA ILE A 91 8.04 15.04 -3.07
C ILE A 91 7.97 16.10 -1.98
N GLU A 92 8.62 17.24 -2.19
CA GLU A 92 8.60 18.34 -1.22
C GLU A 92 7.19 18.92 -1.11
N VAL A 93 6.73 19.10 0.13
CA VAL A 93 5.41 19.68 0.44
C VAL A 93 5.65 20.92 1.29
N GLY A 94 5.40 22.09 0.70
CA GLY A 94 5.61 23.41 1.31
C GLY A 94 4.30 24.08 1.74
N HIS A 95 3.16 23.71 1.15
CA HIS A 95 1.86 24.28 1.46
C HIS A 95 0.81 23.20 1.81
N PRO A 96 -0.10 23.43 2.77
CA PRO A 96 -1.12 22.45 3.14
C PRO A 96 -2.01 21.96 1.98
N ASP A 97 -2.25 22.81 0.98
CA ASP A 97 -3.07 22.44 -0.19
C ASP A 97 -2.41 21.35 -1.05
N GLU A 98 -1.07 21.27 -1.06
CA GLU A 98 -0.30 20.28 -1.79
C GLU A 98 -0.40 18.88 -1.14
N ILE A 99 -0.74 18.81 0.16
CA ILE A 99 -0.87 17.53 0.87
C ILE A 99 -1.92 16.66 0.19
N GLY A 100 -3.06 17.23 -0.19
CA GLY A 100 -4.13 16.48 -0.86
C GLY A 100 -3.72 15.94 -2.22
N GLU A 101 -2.77 16.59 -2.90
CA GLU A 101 -2.31 16.21 -4.24
C GLU A 101 -1.43 14.95 -4.21
N ILE A 102 -0.78 14.68 -3.07
CA ILE A 102 0.12 13.52 -2.92
C ILE A 102 -0.58 12.29 -2.35
N PHE A 103 -1.85 12.38 -1.95
CA PHE A 103 -2.71 11.21 -1.67
C PHE A 103 -3.20 10.58 -2.98
N ASP A 104 -2.26 10.09 -3.77
CA ASP A 104 -2.47 9.72 -5.17
C ASP A 104 -1.93 8.32 -5.50
N LYS A 105 -2.01 7.92 -6.77
CA LYS A 105 -1.53 6.57 -7.16
C LYS A 105 -0.01 6.42 -7.05
N ILE A 106 0.76 7.50 -7.01
CA ILE A 106 2.21 7.42 -6.81
C ILE A 106 2.50 7.02 -5.36
N SER A 107 1.91 7.69 -4.36
CA SER A 107 2.12 7.33 -2.95
C SER A 107 1.65 5.91 -2.63
N TYR A 108 0.53 5.50 -3.21
CA TYR A 108 -0.08 4.18 -2.98
C TYR A 108 0.55 3.09 -3.87
N GLY A 109 0.26 3.11 -5.17
CA GLY A 109 0.59 2.04 -6.10
C GLY A 109 2.09 1.93 -6.41
N LYS A 110 2.79 3.06 -6.61
CA LYS A 110 4.25 3.05 -6.86
C LYS A 110 5.00 2.70 -5.59
N GLY A 111 4.58 3.25 -4.45
CA GLY A 111 5.08 2.87 -3.12
C GLY A 111 4.96 1.38 -2.87
N ALA A 112 3.76 0.81 -3.01
CA ALA A 112 3.54 -0.62 -2.84
C ALA A 112 4.37 -1.46 -3.81
N SER A 113 4.49 -1.02 -5.07
CA SER A 113 5.25 -1.74 -6.11
C SER A 113 6.75 -1.79 -5.80
N ILE A 114 7.33 -0.68 -5.32
CA ILE A 114 8.74 -0.63 -4.90
C ILE A 114 8.95 -1.47 -3.64
N ILE A 115 8.03 -1.42 -2.68
CA ILE A 115 8.09 -2.26 -1.47
C ILE A 115 8.03 -3.75 -1.81
N ARG A 116 7.10 -4.14 -2.70
CA ARG A 116 7.03 -5.51 -3.23
C ARG A 116 8.34 -5.91 -3.91
N MET A 117 8.93 -5.02 -4.71
CA MET A 117 10.23 -5.28 -5.35
C MET A 117 11.32 -5.50 -4.30
N MET A 118 11.38 -4.69 -3.24
CA MET A 118 12.35 -4.86 -2.14
C MET A 118 12.16 -6.19 -1.40
N ASP A 119 10.92 -6.58 -1.10
CA ASP A 119 10.60 -7.87 -0.47
C ASP A 119 11.16 -9.06 -1.29
N HIS A 120 10.96 -9.02 -2.61
CA HIS A 120 11.44 -10.09 -3.49
C HIS A 120 12.96 -10.04 -3.70
N PHE A 121 13.53 -8.84 -3.88
CA PHE A 121 14.96 -8.65 -4.09
C PHE A 121 15.80 -9.06 -2.86
N LEU A 122 15.35 -8.70 -1.66
CA LEU A 122 16.03 -9.04 -0.41
C LEU A 122 15.73 -10.47 0.06
N THR A 123 14.68 -11.10 -0.48
CA THR A 123 13.95 -12.25 0.08
C THR A 123 13.10 -11.88 1.29
N THR A 124 11.93 -12.53 1.38
CA THR A 124 10.92 -12.21 2.40
C THR A 124 11.41 -12.36 3.83
N GLU A 125 12.29 -13.33 4.11
CA GLU A 125 12.85 -13.50 5.46
C GLU A 125 13.75 -12.32 5.86
N VAL A 126 14.60 -11.84 4.95
CA VAL A 126 15.46 -10.70 5.20
C VAL A 126 14.63 -9.42 5.32
N PHE A 127 13.66 -9.24 4.43
CA PHE A 127 12.75 -8.10 4.44
C PHE A 127 11.95 -7.99 5.74
N LYS A 128 11.31 -9.08 6.18
CA LYS A 128 10.56 -9.13 7.46
C LYS A 128 11.43 -8.83 8.68
N ARG A 129 12.67 -9.33 8.70
CA ARG A 129 13.63 -9.01 9.76
C ARG A 129 13.98 -7.53 9.76
N GLY A 130 14.20 -6.94 8.59
CA GLY A 130 14.41 -5.51 8.42
C GLY A 130 13.24 -4.67 8.96
N LEU A 131 12.00 -5.05 8.60
CA LEU A 131 10.80 -4.38 9.10
C LEU A 131 10.63 -4.52 10.61
N THR A 132 10.88 -5.72 11.15
CA THR A 132 10.84 -5.94 12.61
C THR A 132 11.83 -5.03 13.33
N ASN A 133 13.04 -4.86 12.78
CA ASN A 133 14.02 -3.95 13.34
C ASN A 133 13.55 -2.49 13.26
N TYR A 134 13.05 -2.06 12.09
CA TYR A 134 12.54 -0.71 11.86
C TYR A 134 11.38 -0.34 12.80
N LEU A 135 10.44 -1.26 13.02
CA LEU A 135 9.29 -1.03 13.90
C LEU A 135 9.67 -1.02 15.38
N ASN A 136 10.78 -1.67 15.75
CA ASN A 136 11.25 -1.76 17.14
C ASN A 136 12.36 -0.75 17.48
N SER A 137 12.95 -0.06 16.50
CA SER A 137 14.08 0.86 16.71
C SER A 137 13.67 2.21 17.31
N LYS A 138 12.77 2.20 18.29
CA LYS A 138 12.39 3.39 19.05
C LYS A 138 13.56 3.94 19.86
#